data_AF-A0A3D3YV21-F1
#
_entry.id   AF-A0A3D3YV21-F1
#
_cell.length_a   1.000
_cell.length_b   1.000
_cell.length_c   1.000
_cell.angle_alpha   90.00
_cell.angle_beta   90.00
_cell.angle_gamma   90.00
#
_symmetry.space_group_name_H-M   'P 1'
#
loop_
_entity.id
_entity.type
_entity.pdbx_description
1 polymer ?
#
loop_
_entity_poly.entity_id
_entity_poly.type
_entity_poly.pdbx_seq_one_letter_code
_entity_poly.pdbx_strand_id
1 'polypeptide(L)' 'MVARASSVDAVGLEERAASLAKRSIKKDAKLWALDLAIRCMDLTTLEGADTPGKIVAMCAKA' A
#
# COMPACT_ATOMS: atom_id res chain seq x y z
N MET A 1 28.49 11.77 9.47
CA MET A 1 28.23 10.71 10.49
C MET A 1 27.28 9.70 9.86
N VAL A 2 27.82 8.65 9.22
CA VAL A 2 26.98 7.60 8.60
C VAL A 2 26.60 6.64 9.72
N ALA A 3 25.33 6.61 10.12
CA ALA A 3 24.84 5.59 11.02
C ALA A 3 25.01 4.22 10.34
N ARG A 4 25.84 3.35 10.92
CA ARG A 4 25.87 1.94 10.49
C ARG A 4 24.50 1.35 10.84
N ALA A 5 23.74 0.95 9.81
CA ALA A 5 22.56 0.14 10.03
C ALA A 5 22.97 -1.12 10.80
N SER A 6 22.32 -1.36 11.93
CA SER A 6 22.48 -2.59 12.69
C SER A 6 22.14 -3.80 11.82
N SER A 7 22.83 -4.91 12.05
CA SER A 7 22.61 -6.16 11.30
C SER A 7 21.15 -6.59 11.41
N VAL A 8 20.52 -6.87 10.26
CA VAL A 8 19.14 -7.36 10.18
C VAL A 8 19.14 -8.88 10.31
N ASP A 9 18.37 -9.42 11.25
CA ASP A 9 18.02 -10.84 11.26
C ASP A 9 16.92 -11.09 10.22
N ALA A 10 17.34 -11.50 9.03
CA ALA A 10 16.44 -11.76 7.91
C ALA A 10 15.49 -12.94 8.18
N VAL A 11 15.97 -13.98 8.87
CA VAL A 11 15.18 -15.20 9.12
C VAL A 11 14.04 -14.90 10.09
N GLY A 12 14.33 -14.26 11.22
CA GLY A 12 13.29 -13.88 12.19
C GLY A 12 12.31 -12.81 11.67
N LEU A 13 12.73 -11.99 10.71
CA LEU A 13 11.86 -11.10 9.93
C LEU A 13 10.85 -11.90 9.11
N GLU A 14 11.33 -12.84 8.31
CA GLU A 14 10.52 -13.59 7.35
C GLU A 14 9.55 -14.52 8.06
N GLU A 15 9.97 -15.19 9.14
CA GLU A 15 9.09 -16.04 9.94
C GLU A 15 7.91 -15.27 10.56
N ARG A 16 8.16 -14.07 11.08
CA ARG A 16 7.11 -13.20 11.63
C ARG A 16 6.15 -12.73 10.55
N ALA A 17 6.65 -12.28 9.41
CA ALA A 17 5.82 -11.88 8.28
C ALA A 17 4.96 -13.06 7.78
N ALA A 18 5.57 -14.24 7.63
CA ALA A 18 4.90 -15.45 7.20
C ALA A 18 3.79 -15.88 8.18
N SER A 19 3.98 -15.67 9.49
CA SER A 19 2.96 -16.00 10.50
C SER A 19 1.64 -15.26 10.29
N LEU A 20 1.69 -14.03 9.75
CA LEU A 20 0.51 -13.22 9.46
C LEU A 20 -0.27 -13.71 8.24
N ALA A 21 0.37 -14.46 7.35
CA ALA A 21 -0.20 -14.91 6.07
C ALA A 21 -0.78 -16.33 6.10
N LYS A 22 -0.70 -17.05 7.23
CA LYS A 22 -1.09 -18.47 7.33
C LYS A 22 -2.59 -18.75 7.17
N ARG A 23 -3.44 -17.73 7.27
CA ARG A 23 -4.90 -17.90 7.18
C ARG A 23 -5.51 -16.87 6.24
N SER A 24 -6.49 -17.29 5.47
CA SER A 24 -7.28 -16.37 4.66
C SER A 24 -8.09 -15.43 5.55
N ILE A 25 -8.06 -14.14 5.22
CA ILE A 25 -8.95 -13.14 5.81
C ILE A 25 -10.38 -13.37 5.30
N LYS A 26 -11.38 -13.24 6.18
CA LYS A 26 -12.80 -13.33 5.81
C LYS A 26 -13.13 -12.32 4.70
N LYS A 27 -14.02 -12.69 3.79
CA LYS A 27 -14.43 -11.82 2.66
C LYS A 27 -14.87 -10.43 3.15
N ASP A 28 -15.73 -10.37 4.17
CA ASP A 28 -16.28 -9.11 4.67
C ASP A 28 -15.20 -8.20 5.27
N ALA A 29 -14.23 -8.78 5.97
CA ALA A 29 -13.10 -8.03 6.51
C ALA A 29 -12.21 -7.45 5.39
N LYS A 30 -12.02 -8.18 4.29
CA LYS A 30 -11.30 -7.65 3.11
C LYS A 30 -12.04 -6.49 2.47
N LEU A 31 -13.37 -6.60 2.32
CA LEU A 31 -14.19 -5.53 1.74
C LEU A 31 -14.17 -4.27 2.61
N TRP A 32 -14.29 -4.44 3.93
CA TRP A 32 -14.18 -3.33 4.87
C TRP A 32 -12.81 -2.64 4.80
N ALA A 33 -11.73 -3.42 4.78
CA ALA A 33 -10.39 -2.87 4.69
C ALA A 33 -10.14 -2.15 3.36
N LEU A 34 -10.71 -2.64 2.27
CA LEU A 34 -10.61 -2.01 0.96
C LEU A 34 -11.34 -0.65 0.94
N ASP A 35 -12.55 -0.59 1.49
CA ASP A 35 -13.30 0.67 1.63
C ASP A 35 -12.53 1.69 2.47
N LEU A 36 -12.00 1.26 3.62
CA LEU A 36 -11.19 2.11 4.48
C LEU A 36 -9.94 2.62 3.77
N ALA A 37 -9.24 1.75 3.05
CA ALA A 37 -8.03 2.12 2.32
C ALA A 37 -8.33 3.20 1.26
N ILE A 38 -9.43 3.06 0.51
CA ILE A 38 -9.85 4.06 -0.49
C ILE A 38 -10.12 5.41 0.18
N ARG A 39 -10.83 5.43 1.32
CA ARG A 39 -11.16 6.66 2.06
C ARG A 39 -9.95 7.37 2.67
N CYS A 40 -8.84 6.66 2.85
CA CYS A 40 -7.60 7.19 3.39
C CYS A 40 -6.54 7.46 2.32
N MET A 41 -6.86 7.25 1.03
CA MET A 41 -5.91 7.35 -0.06
C MET A 41 -6.01 8.68 -0.79
N ASP A 42 -4.86 9.30 -1.02
CA ASP A 42 -4.74 10.41 -1.96
C ASP A 42 -4.44 9.87 -3.36
N LEU A 43 -5.43 9.90 -4.25
CA LEU A 43 -5.24 9.50 -5.66
C LEU A 43 -4.38 10.55 -6.40
N THR A 44 -3.08 10.27 -6.53
CA THR A 44 -2.08 11.24 -6.99
C THR A 44 -1.38 10.79 -8.29
N THR A 45 -1.11 11.74 -9.19
CA THR A 45 -0.21 11.60 -10.35
C THR A 45 0.73 12.81 -10.39
N LEU A 46 2.02 12.55 -10.61
CA LEU A 46 3.09 13.57 -10.72
C LEU A 46 3.94 13.30 -11.98
N GLU A 47 3.32 12.78 -13.03
CA GLU A 47 4.00 12.38 -14.24
C GLU A 47 4.25 13.59 -15.14
N GLY A 48 5.46 13.73 -15.67
CA GLY A 48 5.79 14.83 -16.59
C GLY A 48 4.97 14.84 -17.89
N ALA A 49 4.33 13.71 -18.22
CA ALA A 49 3.46 13.54 -19.39
C ALA A 49 1.96 13.70 -19.06
N ASP A 50 1.61 14.19 -17.87
CA ASP A 50 0.22 14.43 -17.51
C ASP A 50 -0.43 15.47 -18.44
N THR A 51 -1.66 15.19 -18.86
CA THR A 51 -2.47 16.07 -19.70
C THR A 51 -3.76 16.44 -18.97
N PRO A 52 -4.41 17.58 -19.30
CA PRO A 52 -5.68 17.95 -18.67
C PRO A 52 -6.75 16.85 -18.75
N GLY A 53 -6.82 16.14 -19.89
CA GLY A 53 -7.76 15.03 -20.05
C GLY A 53 -7.49 13.85 -19.12
N LYS A 54 -6.20 13.50 -18.89
CA LYS A 54 -5.82 12.47 -17.93
C LYS A 54 -6.20 12.86 -16.49
N ILE A 55 -5.99 14.12 -16.12
CA ILE A 55 -6.35 14.63 -14.79
C ILE A 55 -7.87 14.61 -14.59
N VAL A 56 -8.65 15.06 -15.57
CA VAL A 56 -10.13 14.99 -15.50
C VAL A 56 -10.61 13.54 -15.34
N ALA A 57 -10.04 12.60 -16.09
CA ALA A 57 -10.36 11.18 -15.97
C ALA A 57 -9.93 10.57 -14.62
N MET A 58 -8.87 11.08 -13.99
CA MET A 58 -8.46 10.69 -12.65
C MET A 58 -9.43 11.24 -11.60
N CYS A 59 -9.80 12.52 -11.68
CA CYS A 59 -10.77 13.12 -10.78
C CYS A 59 -12.15 12.45 -10.84
N ALA A 60 -12.56 11.96 -12.01
CA ALA A 60 -13.82 11.22 -12.15
C ALA A 60 -13.81 9.83 -11.47
N LYS A 61 -12.64 9.31 -11.11
CA LYS A 61 -12.47 8.01 -10.41
C LYS A 61 -12.29 8.16 -8.90
N ALA A 62 -11.96 9.36 -8.44
CA ALA A 62 -11.86 9.71 -7.03
C ALA A 62 -13.27 9.89 -6.44
#